data_AF-A0A0B1SPP7-F1
#
_entry.id   AF-A0A0B1SPP7-F1
#
_cell.length_a   1.000
_cell.length_b   1.000
_cell.length_c   1.000
_cell.angle_alpha   90.00
_cell.angle_beta   90.00
_cell.angle_gamma   90.00
#
_symmetry.space_group_name_H-M   'P 1'
#
loop_
_entity.id
_entity.type
_entity.pdbx_description
1 polymer ?
#
loop_
_entity_poly.entity_id
_entity_poly.type
_entity_poly.pdbx_seq_one_letter_code
_entity_poly.pdbx_strand_id
1 'polypeptide(L)'
;MINADAVRDAFSLIVNAIYFTADWQSKFSSADNSKQNFFSSESSKREIDFMNDREVDRLYADNDEFQVLSLPYADDSYAFNIFLPKK
;
A
#
# COMPACT_ATOMS: atom_id res chain seq x y z
N MET A 1 -9.43 17.94 -3.31
CA MET A 1 -10.69 17.69 -4.05
C MET A 1 -11.14 19.04 -4.58
N ILE A 2 -11.41 19.17 -5.88
CA ILE A 2 -11.93 20.42 -6.45
C ILE A 2 -13.41 20.52 -6.09
N ASN A 3 -13.85 21.69 -5.59
CA ASN A 3 -15.25 21.99 -5.30
C ASN A 3 -15.69 23.21 -6.12
N ALA A 4 -17.00 23.48 -6.13
CA ALA A 4 -17.59 24.55 -6.93
C ALA A 4 -17.01 25.93 -6.62
N ASP A 5 -16.72 26.21 -5.35
CA ASP A 5 -16.14 27.48 -4.92
C ASP A 5 -14.70 27.67 -5.42
N ALA A 6 -13.92 26.58 -5.50
CA ALA A 6 -12.52 26.62 -5.93
C ALA A 6 -12.33 26.94 -7.43
N VAL A 7 -13.39 26.90 -8.25
CA VAL A 7 -13.32 27.10 -9.71
C VAL A 7 -14.15 28.28 -10.21
N ARG A 8 -14.87 28.96 -9.31
CA ARG A 8 -15.92 29.92 -9.65
C ARG A 8 -15.45 31.08 -10.53
N ASP A 9 -14.24 31.58 -10.28
CA ASP A 9 -13.63 32.68 -11.05
C ASP A 9 -12.31 32.24 -11.72
N ALA A 10 -12.08 30.94 -11.83
CA ALA A 10 -10.85 30.41 -12.40
C ALA A 10 -10.78 30.70 -13.91
N PHE A 11 -9.72 31.38 -14.36
CA PHE A 11 -9.47 31.60 -15.78
C PHE A 11 -8.99 30.33 -16.50
N SER A 12 -8.26 29.45 -15.80
CA SER A 12 -7.82 28.16 -16.31
C SER A 12 -7.52 27.18 -15.17
N LEU A 13 -7.62 25.89 -15.46
CA LEU A 13 -7.33 24.79 -14.54
C LEU A 13 -6.50 23.73 -15.25
N ILE A 14 -5.50 23.20 -14.56
CA ILE A 14 -4.78 22.00 -14.97
C ILE A 14 -5.09 20.91 -13.96
N VAL A 15 -5.71 19.83 -14.44
CA VAL A 15 -6.11 18.69 -13.62
C VAL A 15 -5.37 17.46 -14.12
N ASN A 16 -4.79 16.70 -13.20
CA ASN A 16 -4.18 15.42 -13.48
C ASN A 16 -4.80 14.34 -12.58
N ALA A 17 -5.01 13.16 -13.16
CA ALA A 17 -5.45 11.98 -12.44
C ALA A 17 -4.64 10.79 -12.97
N ILE A 18 -4.22 9.92 -12.06
CA ILE A 18 -3.51 8.68 -12.37
C ILE A 18 -4.29 7.53 -11.74
N TYR A 19 -4.48 6.47 -12.51
CA TYR A 19 -5.12 5.23 -12.07
C TYR A 19 -4.15 4.07 -12.31
N PHE A 20 -4.04 3.19 -11.33
CA PHE A 20 -3.19 2.02 -11.39
C PHE A 20 -3.97 0.79 -10.91
N THR A 21 -3.95 -0.27 -11.72
CA THR A 21 -4.50 -1.57 -11.39
C THR A 21 -3.58 -2.64 -11.97
N ALA A 22 -3.21 -3.63 -11.15
CA ALA A 22 -2.34 -4.71 -11.56
C ALA A 22 -2.54 -5.92 -10.64
N ASP A 23 -2.34 -7.11 -11.19
CA ASP A 23 -2.30 -8.35 -10.43
C ASP A 23 -0.94 -8.51 -9.75
N TRP A 24 -0.91 -9.07 -8.54
CA TRP A 24 0.33 -9.51 -7.91
C TRP A 24 0.95 -10.69 -8.68
N GLN A 25 2.28 -10.73 -8.77
CA GLN A 25 3.00 -11.89 -9.33
C GLN A 25 2.68 -13.16 -8.53
N SER A 26 2.83 -13.06 -7.20
CA SER A 26 2.42 -14.09 -6.24
C SER A 26 1.25 -13.56 -5.43
N LYS A 27 0.04 -14.04 -5.76
CA LYS A 27 -1.23 -13.61 -5.15
C LYS A 27 -1.37 -14.11 -3.73
N PHE A 28 -1.97 -13.27 -2.88
CA PHE A 28 -2.35 -13.65 -1.52
C PHE A 28 -3.58 -14.56 -1.54
N SER A 29 -3.56 -15.60 -0.72
CA SER A 29 -4.72 -16.46 -0.49
C SER A 29 -5.71 -15.79 0.45
N SER A 30 -6.95 -15.56 0.00
CA SER A 30 -7.99 -14.96 0.86
C SER A 30 -8.37 -15.84 2.04
N ALA A 31 -8.07 -17.14 1.99
CA ALA A 31 -8.29 -18.07 3.10
C ALA A 31 -7.34 -17.81 4.28
N ASP A 32 -6.19 -17.18 4.02
CA ASP A 32 -5.19 -16.83 5.02
C ASP A 32 -5.38 -15.40 5.56
N ASN A 33 -6.33 -14.63 5.00
CA ASN A 33 -6.69 -13.33 5.54
C ASN A 33 -7.22 -13.46 6.97
N SER A 34 -6.76 -12.59 7.85
CA SER A 34 -7.17 -12.61 9.25
C SER A 34 -7.26 -11.19 9.82
N LYS A 35 -8.20 -11.01 10.74
CA LYS A 35 -8.35 -9.75 11.47
C LYS A 35 -7.22 -9.57 12.47
N GLN A 36 -6.55 -8.42 12.39
CA GLN A 36 -5.49 -8.05 13.33
C GLN A 36 -5.57 -6.56 13.69
N ASN A 37 -4.93 -6.20 14.81
CA ASN A 37 -4.86 -4.81 15.24
C ASN A 37 -3.79 -4.06 14.43
N PHE A 38 -4.21 -3.02 13.70
CA PHE A 38 -3.32 -2.02 13.13
C PHE A 38 -3.19 -0.83 14.07
N PHE A 39 -1.96 -0.43 14.39
CA PHE A 39 -1.65 0.67 15.29
C PHE A 39 -1.24 1.89 14.47
N SER A 40 -2.11 2.89 14.37
CA SER A 40 -1.79 4.16 13.69
C SER A 40 -0.99 5.13 14.58
N SER A 41 -1.03 4.92 15.89
CA SER A 41 -0.17 5.56 16.91
C SER A 41 -0.15 4.70 18.17
N GLU A 42 0.62 5.08 19.18
CA GLU A 42 0.68 4.36 20.47
C GLU A 42 -0.70 4.26 21.15
N SER A 43 -1.54 5.28 21.00
CA SER A 43 -2.87 5.36 21.63
C SER A 43 -4.02 4.99 20.71
N SER A 44 -3.76 4.75 19.42
CA SER A 44 -4.81 4.51 18.42
C SER A 44 -4.59 3.21 17.68
N LYS A 45 -5.51 2.27 17.87
CA LYS A 45 -5.57 1.00 17.15
C LYS A 45 -6.96 0.75 16.57
N ARG A 46 -6.99 0.03 15.46
CA ARG A 46 -8.21 -0.49 14.85
C ARG A 46 -7.99 -1.89 14.34
N GLU A 47 -9.02 -2.71 14.40
CA GLU A 47 -9.00 -4.04 13.80
C GLU A 47 -9.25 -3.91 12.29
N ILE A 48 -8.37 -4.48 11.47
CA ILE A 48 -8.52 -4.54 10.01
C ILE A 48 -8.20 -5.96 9.53
N ASP A 49 -8.66 -6.30 8.33
CA ASP A 49 -8.25 -7.53 7.65
C ASP A 49 -6.83 -7.38 7.10
N PHE A 50 -5.92 -8.21 7.56
CA PHE A 50 -4.57 -8.33 7.03
C PHE A 50 -4.54 -9.42 5.96
N MET A 51 -3.88 -9.14 4.84
CA MET A 51 -3.49 -10.16 3.87
C MET A 51 -2.28 -10.90 4.42
N ASN A 52 -2.35 -12.23 4.46
CA ASN A 52 -1.25 -13.06 4.93
C ASN A 52 -0.95 -14.12 3.88
N ASP A 53 0.32 -14.52 3.80
CA ASP A 53 0.76 -15.72 3.12
C ASP A 53 1.79 -16.42 4.01
N ARG A 54 1.94 -17.74 3.82
CA ARG A 54 2.96 -18.55 4.48
C ARG A 54 3.73 -19.30 3.42
N GLU A 55 5.02 -19.54 3.66
CA GLU A 55 5.87 -20.34 2.76
C GLU A 55 5.98 -19.77 1.32
N VAL A 56 5.83 -18.45 1.17
CA VAL A 56 6.04 -17.74 -0.11
C VAL A 56 7.32 -16.92 -0.01
N ASP A 57 8.25 -17.15 -0.94
CA ASP A 57 9.45 -16.33 -1.06
C ASP A 57 9.07 -14.91 -1.54
N ARG A 58 9.47 -13.91 -0.75
CA ARG A 58 9.27 -12.50 -1.06
C ARG A 58 10.62 -11.78 -1.04
N LEU A 59 10.76 -10.78 -1.90
CA LEU A 59 11.92 -9.91 -1.89
C LEU A 59 11.89 -9.06 -0.61
N TYR A 60 12.86 -9.29 0.26
CA TYR A 60 12.94 -8.67 1.59
C TYR A 60 14.38 -8.24 1.87
N ALA A 61 14.53 -7.09 2.52
CA ALA A 61 15.79 -6.63 3.10
C ALA A 61 15.51 -5.79 4.35
N ASP A 62 16.47 -5.67 5.25
CA ASP A 62 16.39 -4.78 6.39
C ASP A 62 17.75 -4.20 6.77
N ASN A 63 17.71 -3.11 7.54
CA ASN A 63 18.87 -2.49 8.18
C ASN A 63 18.46 -2.02 9.58
N ASP A 64 19.30 -1.25 10.28
CA ASP A 64 19.01 -0.80 11.65
C ASP A 64 17.82 0.18 11.75
N GLU A 65 17.40 0.81 10.64
CA GLU A 65 16.37 1.83 10.63
C GLU A 65 15.01 1.32 10.16
N PHE A 66 14.97 0.40 9.19
CA PHE A 66 13.73 -0.10 8.60
C PHE A 66 13.89 -1.50 7.99
N GLN A 67 12.74 -2.10 7.69
CA GLN A 67 12.63 -3.27 6.82
C GLN A 67 11.87 -2.90 5.56
N VAL A 68 12.22 -3.53 4.44
CA VAL A 68 11.56 -3.34 3.14
C VAL A 68 11.07 -4.67 2.59
N LEU A 69 9.82 -4.68 2.16
CA LEU A 69 9.19 -5.78 1.43
C LEU A 69 8.83 -5.29 0.03
N SER A 70 9.29 -5.99 -1.00
CA SER A 70 8.90 -5.73 -2.39
C SER A 70 7.95 -6.82 -2.87
N LEU A 71 6.79 -6.38 -3.39
CA LEU A 71 5.74 -7.22 -3.97
C LEU A 71 5.66 -6.93 -5.48
N PRO A 72 6.31 -7.74 -6.33
CA PRO A 72 6.22 -7.59 -7.77
C PRO A 72 4.78 -7.78 -8.27
N TYR A 73 4.42 -7.04 -9.30
CA TYR A 73 3.21 -7.29 -10.07
C TYR A 73 3.46 -8.38 -11.11
N ALA A 74 2.39 -8.89 -11.73
CA ALA A 74 2.49 -9.87 -12.81
C ALA A 74 3.33 -9.35 -14.00
N ASP A 75 3.31 -8.02 -14.23
CA ASP A 75 4.33 -7.31 -14.99
C ASP A 75 5.48 -6.95 -14.04
N ASP A 76 6.62 -7.61 -14.24
CA ASP A 76 7.81 -7.48 -13.39
C ASP A 76 8.58 -6.17 -13.59
N SER A 77 8.14 -5.32 -14.53
CA SER A 77 8.62 -3.94 -14.67
C SER A 77 8.23 -3.06 -13.47
N TYR A 78 7.29 -3.52 -12.64
CA TYR A 78 6.76 -2.77 -11.49
C TYR A 78 6.69 -3.63 -10.23
N ALA A 79 6.87 -2.99 -9.08
CA ALA A 79 6.66 -3.63 -7.77
C ALA A 79 6.14 -2.63 -6.74
N PHE A 80 5.32 -3.10 -5.80
CA PHE A 80 4.93 -2.34 -4.62
C PHE A 80 5.95 -2.54 -3.51
N ASN A 81 6.66 -1.47 -3.14
CA ASN A 81 7.69 -1.50 -2.11
C ASN A 81 7.14 -0.89 -0.82
N ILE A 82 7.14 -1.68 0.25
CA ILE A 82 6.63 -1.30 1.56
C ILE A 82 7.82 -1.13 2.49
N PHE A 83 8.03 0.11 2.97
CA PHE A 83 9.05 0.45 3.95
C PHE A 83 8.39 0.52 5.33
N LEU A 84 8.81 -0.33 6.25
CA LEU A 84 8.32 -0.37 7.61
C LEU A 84 9.46 0.01 8.57
N PRO A 85 9.41 1.20 9.21
CA PRO A 85 10.42 1.60 10.18
C PRO A 85 10.54 0.61 11.34
N LYS A 86 11.76 0.44 11.85
CA LYS A 86 11.99 -0.20 13.14
C LYS A 86 11.55 0.76 14.26
N LYS A 87 11.15 0.19 15.41
CA LYS A 87 10.75 0.97 16.59
C LYS A 87 11.94 1.69 17.21
#